data_AF-A0A4U1L2Z9-F1
#
_entry.id   AF-A0A4U1L2Z9-F1
#
_cell.length_a   1.000
_cell.length_b   1.000
_cell.length_c   1.000
_cell.angle_alpha   90.00
_cell.angle_beta   90.00
_cell.angle_gamma   90.00
#
_symmetry.space_group_name_H-M   'P 1'
#
loop_
_entity.id
_entity.type
_entity.pdbx_description
1 polymer ?
#
loop_
_entity_poly.entity_id
_entity_poly.type
_entity_poly.pdbx_seq_one_letter_code
_entity_poly.pdbx_strand_id
1 'polypeptide(L)'
;MAMRLVGGLVAALSMAACSAAPPPDEPGNVSLRNLVETDKAAEARAGYRLQGDLMPTPSDTQSRYYLLRNRTTPLGTVVAIIRQERGDRIAYARAELDCEDRLFHVLGVGSTRGEAEADIAYDGPLRPTTGLPLREEMGRFVCQAAGKPFGNAA
;
A
#
# COMPACT_ATOMS: atom_id res chain seq x y z
N MET A 1 -64.62 0.60 -35.13
CA MET A 1 -63.93 1.91 -35.03
C MET A 1 -64.21 2.46 -33.64
N ALA A 2 -63.28 2.76 -32.75
CA ALA A 2 -61.83 2.68 -32.76
C ALA A 2 -61.34 2.50 -31.31
N MET A 3 -60.26 1.74 -31.19
CA MET A 3 -59.50 1.39 -29.98
C MET A 3 -58.41 2.46 -29.72
N ARG A 4 -58.11 2.78 -28.46
CA ARG A 4 -56.82 3.31 -27.91
C ARG A 4 -56.97 3.53 -26.39
N LEU A 5 -56.28 2.76 -25.52
CA LEU A 5 -54.87 2.83 -25.08
C LEU A 5 -54.56 4.06 -24.21
N VAL A 6 -54.10 3.81 -22.97
CA VAL A 6 -52.91 4.32 -22.23
C VAL A 6 -53.14 3.87 -20.77
N GLY A 7 -52.33 3.03 -20.11
CA GLY A 7 -50.89 2.87 -20.15
C GLY A 7 -50.31 3.33 -18.82
N GLY A 8 -50.56 2.57 -17.73
CA GLY A 8 -50.06 2.89 -16.39
C GLY A 8 -48.59 2.48 -16.24
N LEU A 9 -47.73 3.47 -16.01
CA LEU A 9 -46.29 3.32 -15.85
C LEU A 9 -45.95 2.49 -14.59
N VAL A 10 -45.21 1.40 -14.79
CA VAL A 10 -44.62 0.57 -13.73
C VAL A 10 -43.48 1.33 -13.07
N ALA A 11 -43.55 1.46 -11.75
CA ALA A 11 -42.54 2.08 -10.93
C ALA A 11 -41.30 1.17 -10.77
N ALA A 12 -40.15 1.78 -11.06
CA ALA A 12 -38.83 1.63 -10.45
C ALA A 12 -38.47 0.31 -9.74
N LEU A 13 -37.45 -0.38 -10.28
CA LEU A 13 -36.45 -1.13 -9.51
C LEU A 13 -35.17 -1.27 -10.35
N SER A 14 -34.41 -0.18 -10.42
CA SER A 14 -33.03 -0.20 -10.91
C SER A 14 -32.13 -0.63 -9.74
N MET A 15 -31.93 -1.94 -9.55
CA MET A 15 -30.80 -2.42 -8.76
C MET A 15 -29.53 -2.27 -9.60
N ALA A 16 -28.97 -1.06 -9.60
CA ALA A 16 -27.59 -0.85 -9.98
C ALA A 16 -26.72 -1.48 -8.90
N ALA A 17 -26.22 -2.70 -9.16
CA ALA A 17 -25.10 -3.26 -8.43
C ALA A 17 -23.85 -2.44 -8.78
N CYS A 18 -23.72 -1.27 -8.15
CA CYS A 18 -22.47 -0.52 -8.16
C CYS A 18 -21.48 -1.34 -7.34
N SER A 19 -20.41 -1.77 -8.00
CA SER A 19 -19.20 -2.23 -7.34
C SER A 19 -18.77 -1.12 -6.39
N ALA A 20 -18.92 -1.34 -5.09
CA ALA A 20 -18.48 -0.39 -4.10
C ALA A 20 -16.97 -0.23 -4.24
N ALA A 21 -16.53 0.98 -4.57
CA ALA A 21 -15.13 1.33 -4.47
C ALA A 21 -14.66 1.04 -3.03
N PRO A 22 -13.45 0.51 -2.82
CA PRO A 22 -12.93 0.32 -1.48
C PRO A 22 -12.98 1.66 -0.73
N PRO A 23 -13.28 1.63 0.59
CA PRO A 23 -13.41 2.86 1.36
C PRO A 23 -12.12 3.68 1.22
N PRO A 24 -12.23 5.01 1.02
CA PRO A 24 -11.05 5.87 1.01
C PRO A 24 -10.34 5.77 2.36
N ASP A 25 -9.01 5.75 2.32
CA ASP A 25 -8.18 5.81 3.52
C ASP A 25 -8.50 7.12 4.29
N GLU A 26 -8.61 7.03 5.63
CA GLU A 26 -8.89 8.19 6.48
C GLU A 26 -7.89 9.33 6.27
N PRO A 27 -8.32 10.60 6.38
CA PRO A 27 -7.43 11.75 6.23
C PRO A 27 -6.33 11.72 7.31
N GLY A 28 -5.06 11.67 6.88
CA GLY A 28 -3.86 11.53 7.73
C GLY A 28 -3.16 10.17 7.60
N ASN A 29 -3.72 9.24 6.84
CA ASN A 29 -3.21 7.89 6.68
C ASN A 29 -2.43 7.77 5.36
N VAL A 30 -1.14 7.39 5.42
CA VAL A 30 -0.33 7.21 4.21
C VAL A 30 -0.78 5.92 3.51
N SER A 31 -1.47 6.08 2.39
CA SER A 31 -1.87 4.94 1.56
C SER A 31 -0.69 4.42 0.77
N LEU A 32 -0.11 3.29 1.20
CA LEU A 32 0.93 2.59 0.44
C LEU A 32 0.48 2.20 -0.97
N ARG A 33 -0.81 1.93 -1.16
CA ARG A 33 -1.36 1.60 -2.48
C ARG A 33 -1.34 2.81 -3.40
N ASN A 34 -1.60 4.00 -2.87
CA ASN A 34 -1.79 5.21 -3.68
C ASN A 34 -0.60 6.16 -3.60
N LEU A 35 0.53 5.74 -3.01
CA LEU A 35 1.73 6.56 -2.85
C LEU A 35 2.20 7.16 -4.19
N VAL A 36 2.14 6.37 -5.26
CA VAL A 36 2.47 6.75 -6.64
C VAL A 36 1.51 7.80 -7.25
N GLU A 37 0.32 7.95 -6.69
CA GLU A 37 -0.72 8.90 -7.11
C GLU A 37 -0.63 10.22 -6.35
N THR A 38 0.25 10.31 -5.36
CA THR A 38 0.50 11.54 -4.60
C THR A 38 1.55 12.42 -5.29
N ASP A 39 1.60 13.68 -4.86
CA ASP A 39 2.64 14.65 -5.19
C ASP A 39 4.06 14.21 -4.77
N LYS A 40 4.16 13.17 -3.93
CA LYS A 40 5.42 12.57 -3.49
C LYS A 40 6.04 11.61 -4.51
N ALA A 41 5.37 11.30 -5.61
CA ALA A 41 5.90 10.38 -6.62
C ALA A 41 6.56 11.12 -7.80
N ALA A 42 7.61 10.50 -8.37
CA ALA A 42 8.31 11.01 -9.55
C ALA A 42 8.19 10.04 -10.73
N GLU A 43 8.52 10.54 -11.91
CA GLU A 43 8.70 9.69 -13.09
C GLU A 43 9.94 8.79 -12.95
N ALA A 44 9.81 7.55 -13.40
CA ALA A 44 10.86 6.56 -13.42
C ALA A 44 11.98 7.01 -14.36
N ARG A 45 13.19 7.26 -13.83
CA ARG A 45 14.36 7.54 -14.66
C ARG A 45 14.81 6.28 -15.41
N ALA A 46 14.76 6.32 -16.73
CA ALA A 46 15.28 5.27 -17.59
C ALA A 46 16.78 5.03 -17.31
N GLY A 47 17.18 3.76 -17.17
CA GLY A 47 18.58 3.35 -17.00
C GLY A 47 19.09 3.27 -15.54
N TYR A 48 18.29 3.61 -14.53
CA TYR A 48 18.68 3.39 -13.13
C TYR A 48 18.57 1.90 -12.77
N ARG A 49 19.71 1.21 -12.59
CA ARG A 49 19.71 -0.18 -12.12
C ARG A 49 19.20 -0.22 -10.67
N LEU A 50 18.00 -0.74 -10.50
CA LEU A 50 17.41 -0.96 -9.20
C LEU A 50 18.23 -2.01 -8.42
N GLN A 51 18.67 -1.67 -7.21
CA GLN A 51 19.25 -2.62 -6.26
C GLN A 51 18.20 -2.86 -5.18
N GLY A 52 17.38 -3.89 -5.37
CA GLY A 52 16.38 -4.30 -4.40
C GLY A 52 15.68 -5.59 -4.79
N ASP A 53 15.14 -6.28 -3.79
CA ASP A 53 14.48 -7.57 -3.96
C ASP A 53 12.98 -7.36 -4.21
N LEU A 54 12.45 -7.96 -5.27
CA LEU A 54 11.03 -7.89 -5.60
C LEU A 54 10.21 -8.64 -4.53
N MET A 55 9.26 -7.93 -3.92
CA MET A 55 8.33 -8.49 -2.94
C MET A 55 7.12 -9.12 -3.65
N PRO A 56 6.70 -10.34 -3.28
CA PRO A 56 5.47 -10.93 -3.78
C PRO A 56 4.25 -10.30 -3.08
N THR A 57 3.51 -9.46 -3.80
CA THR A 57 2.32 -8.76 -3.30
C THR A 57 1.07 -9.09 -4.13
N PRO A 58 0.54 -10.33 -4.07
CA PRO A 58 -0.59 -10.74 -4.90
C PRO A 58 -1.88 -9.92 -4.67
N SER A 59 -2.00 -9.24 -3.53
CA SER A 59 -3.14 -8.35 -3.26
C SER A 59 -3.10 -6.99 -3.97
N ASP A 60 -2.00 -6.64 -4.65
CA ASP A 60 -1.89 -5.48 -5.54
C ASP A 60 -1.22 -5.90 -6.86
N THR A 61 -2.05 -6.06 -7.89
CA THR A 61 -1.61 -6.47 -9.23
C THR A 61 -1.16 -5.29 -10.11
N GLN A 62 -1.35 -4.06 -9.65
CA GLN A 62 -1.04 -2.85 -10.42
C GLN A 62 0.34 -2.30 -10.12
N SER A 63 0.88 -2.57 -8.94
CA SER A 63 2.17 -2.05 -8.50
C SER A 63 3.19 -3.17 -8.27
N ARG A 64 4.47 -2.84 -8.42
CA ARG A 64 5.59 -3.69 -8.03
C ARG A 64 6.28 -3.07 -6.83
N TYR A 65 6.54 -3.87 -5.81
CA TYR A 65 7.18 -3.41 -4.59
C TYR A 65 8.55 -4.05 -4.43
N TYR A 66 9.56 -3.27 -4.08
CA TYR A 66 10.93 -3.75 -3.92
C TYR A 66 11.47 -3.36 -2.55
N LEU A 67 12.07 -4.31 -1.86
CA LEU A 67 12.84 -4.07 -0.65
C LEU A 67 14.25 -3.64 -1.05
N LEU A 68 14.59 -2.38 -0.78
CA LEU A 68 15.92 -1.83 -1.12
C LEU A 68 16.93 -2.05 0.00
N ARG A 69 16.46 -1.98 1.24
CA ARG A 69 17.28 -2.13 2.44
C ARG A 69 16.38 -2.46 3.63
N ASN A 70 16.89 -3.24 4.56
CA ASN A 70 16.32 -3.37 5.90
C ASN A 70 17.43 -3.23 6.95
N ARG A 71 17.04 -2.91 8.20
CA ARG A 71 17.90 -3.01 9.37
C ARG A 71 17.05 -3.27 10.61
N THR A 72 17.57 -4.07 11.53
CA THR A 72 16.98 -4.25 12.87
C THR A 72 17.42 -3.11 13.78
N THR A 73 16.48 -2.52 14.51
CA THR A 73 16.75 -1.46 15.49
C THR A 73 17.18 -2.06 16.84
N PRO A 74 17.80 -1.28 17.73
CA PRO A 74 18.08 -1.72 19.10
C PRO A 74 16.81 -2.08 19.90
N LEU A 75 15.64 -1.59 19.48
CA LEU A 75 14.35 -1.88 20.09
C LEU A 75 13.71 -3.17 19.57
N GLY A 76 14.35 -3.87 18.62
CA GLY A 76 13.88 -5.14 18.08
C GLY A 76 12.99 -5.03 16.85
N THR A 77 12.50 -3.83 16.52
CA THR A 77 11.75 -3.53 15.29
C THR A 77 12.64 -3.58 14.05
N VAL A 78 12.02 -3.66 12.87
CA VAL A 78 12.71 -3.64 11.58
C VAL A 78 12.34 -2.36 10.83
N VAL A 79 13.35 -1.58 10.43
CA VAL A 79 13.16 -0.45 9.52
C VAL A 79 13.51 -0.88 8.11
N ALA A 80 12.58 -0.72 7.18
CA ALA A 80 12.72 -1.07 5.78
C ALA A 80 12.59 0.16 4.87
N ILE A 81 13.36 0.16 3.78
CA ILE A 81 13.25 1.09 2.67
C ILE A 81 12.65 0.34 1.49
N ILE A 82 11.52 0.82 1.03
CA ILE A 82 10.68 0.17 0.03
C ILE A 82 10.54 1.12 -1.16
N ARG A 83 10.58 0.58 -2.37
CA ARG A 83 10.17 1.29 -3.60
C ARG A 83 8.90 0.68 -4.13
N GLN A 84 7.95 1.52 -4.51
CA GLN A 84 6.77 1.17 -5.29
C GLN A 84 6.98 1.66 -6.73
N GLU A 85 6.62 0.83 -7.69
CA GLU A 85 6.56 1.18 -9.11
C GLU A 85 5.14 0.90 -9.63
N ARG A 86 4.54 1.85 -10.35
CA ARG A 86 3.27 1.68 -11.07
C ARG A 86 3.36 2.41 -12.39
N GLY A 87 3.34 1.68 -13.50
CA GLY A 87 3.59 2.26 -14.82
C GLY A 87 4.95 2.95 -14.88
N ASP A 88 4.95 4.24 -15.18
CA ASP A 88 6.12 5.13 -15.21
C ASP A 88 6.34 5.90 -13.90
N ARG A 89 5.54 5.64 -12.87
CA ARG A 89 5.62 6.33 -11.57
C ARG A 89 6.38 5.51 -10.55
N ILE A 90 7.21 6.18 -9.78
CA ILE A 90 7.94 5.60 -8.65
C ILE A 90 7.72 6.41 -7.38
N ALA A 91 7.66 5.70 -6.27
CA ALA A 91 7.63 6.28 -4.95
C ALA A 91 8.46 5.43 -3.98
N TYR A 92 8.98 6.07 -2.94
CA TYR A 92 9.78 5.43 -1.91
C TYR A 92 9.09 5.60 -0.57
N ALA A 93 9.15 4.56 0.26
CA ALA A 93 8.64 4.58 1.61
C ALA A 93 9.69 4.03 2.58
N ARG A 94 9.87 4.71 3.71
CA ARG A 94 10.52 4.15 4.89
C ARG A 94 9.43 3.66 5.81
N ALA A 95 9.46 2.37 6.13
CA ALA A 95 8.50 1.74 7.03
C ALA A 95 9.23 1.18 8.25
N GLU A 96 8.54 1.13 9.37
CA GLU A 96 8.96 0.36 10.54
C GLU A 96 7.92 -0.71 10.87
N LEU A 97 8.43 -1.85 11.31
CA LEU A 97 7.66 -3.04 11.54
C LEU A 97 8.02 -3.65 12.90
N ASP A 98 6.99 -4.09 13.62
CA ASP A 98 7.15 -5.09 14.67
C ASP A 98 6.80 -6.45 14.08
N CYS A 99 7.81 -7.32 13.97
CA CYS A 99 7.62 -8.63 13.35
C CYS A 99 6.89 -9.62 14.26
N GLU A 100 7.04 -9.48 15.58
CA GLU A 100 6.41 -10.38 16.55
C GLU A 100 4.92 -10.05 16.66
N ASP A 101 4.60 -8.77 16.81
CA ASP A 101 3.24 -8.27 16.96
C ASP A 101 2.53 -7.99 15.63
N ARG A 102 3.21 -8.26 14.50
CA ARG A 102 2.71 -8.02 13.13
C ARG A 102 2.26 -6.57 12.91
N LEU A 103 2.99 -5.62 13.47
CA LEU A 103 2.67 -4.20 13.36
C LEU A 103 3.45 -3.57 12.21
N PHE A 104 2.84 -2.57 11.56
CA PHE A 104 3.42 -1.86 10.43
C PHE A 104 3.01 -0.39 10.47
N HIS A 105 3.98 0.50 10.26
CA HIS A 105 3.71 1.91 9.97
C HIS A 105 4.72 2.51 9.01
N VAL A 106 4.30 3.59 8.36
CA VAL A 106 5.15 4.36 7.45
C VAL A 106 5.73 5.54 8.21
N LEU A 107 7.06 5.67 8.17
CA LEU A 107 7.85 6.73 8.81
C LEU A 107 8.14 7.90 7.87
N GLY A 108 8.17 7.65 6.57
CA GLY A 108 8.62 8.62 5.57
C GLY A 108 8.25 8.18 4.17
N VAL A 109 7.94 9.13 3.31
CA VAL A 109 7.69 8.89 1.89
C VAL A 109 8.43 9.92 1.05
N GLY A 110 8.73 9.58 -0.20
CA GLY A 110 9.40 10.53 -1.07
C GLY A 110 9.51 10.04 -2.50
N SER A 111 9.89 10.96 -3.38
CA SER A 111 10.11 10.69 -4.80
C SER A 111 11.50 10.07 -5.04
N THR A 112 12.38 10.20 -4.05
CA THR A 112 13.69 9.58 -3.99
C THR A 112 13.89 8.81 -2.68
N ARG A 113 14.85 7.89 -2.66
CA ARG A 113 15.26 7.19 -1.44
C ARG A 113 15.67 8.17 -0.33
N GLY A 114 16.46 9.18 -0.68
CA GLY A 114 16.96 10.17 0.27
C GLY A 114 15.82 10.96 0.91
N GLU A 115 14.80 11.33 0.13
CA GLU A 115 13.59 11.95 0.66
C GLU A 115 12.84 11.03 1.61
N ALA A 116 12.58 9.78 1.26
CA ALA A 116 11.89 8.85 2.17
C ALA A 116 12.66 8.60 3.47
N GLU A 117 13.99 8.70 3.45
CA GLU A 117 14.85 8.60 4.65
C GLU A 117 14.91 9.89 5.47
N ALA A 118 14.77 11.06 4.84
CA ALA A 118 14.84 12.36 5.52
C ALA A 118 13.46 12.86 5.98
N ASP A 119 12.41 12.56 5.23
CA ASP A 119 11.05 13.01 5.49
C ASP A 119 10.45 12.28 6.70
N ILE A 120 9.57 12.99 7.41
CA ILE A 120 8.76 12.45 8.50
C ILE A 120 7.32 12.48 8.01
N ALA A 121 6.96 11.45 7.25
CA ALA A 121 5.57 11.17 6.92
C ALA A 121 5.04 10.24 8.00
N TYR A 122 4.77 10.78 9.19
CA TYR A 122 4.29 10.00 10.33
C TYR A 122 2.85 9.57 10.08
N ASP A 123 2.63 8.34 9.60
CA ASP A 123 1.27 7.81 9.31
C ASP A 123 0.50 7.40 10.57
N GLY A 124 1.11 7.58 11.75
CA GLY A 124 0.56 7.23 13.06
C GLY A 124 1.46 6.24 13.79
N PRO A 125 0.97 5.63 14.88
CA PRO A 125 1.70 4.57 15.57
C PRO A 125 1.75 3.29 14.73
N LEU A 126 2.62 2.36 15.15
CA LEU A 126 2.60 0.97 14.73
C LEU A 126 1.17 0.39 14.84
N ARG A 127 0.62 -0.10 13.72
CA ARG A 127 -0.73 -0.64 13.64
C ARG A 127 -0.74 -2.09 13.17
N PRO A 128 -1.67 -2.93 13.66
CA PRO A 128 -1.81 -4.30 13.20
C PRO A 128 -1.98 -4.38 11.68
N THR A 129 -1.32 -5.37 11.09
CA THR A 129 -1.48 -5.68 9.66
C THR A 129 -2.67 -6.58 9.38
N THR A 130 -3.30 -7.17 10.40
CA THR A 130 -4.44 -8.09 10.27
C THR A 130 -5.56 -7.48 9.45
N GLY A 131 -5.98 -8.20 8.39
CA GLY A 131 -7.04 -7.73 7.49
C GLY A 131 -6.59 -6.69 6.46
N LEU A 132 -5.28 -6.39 6.39
CA LEU A 132 -4.67 -5.50 5.40
C LEU A 132 -3.69 -6.29 4.52
N PRO A 133 -4.16 -7.03 3.49
CA PRO A 133 -3.37 -8.03 2.77
C PRO A 133 -2.02 -7.54 2.27
N LEU A 134 -1.97 -6.33 1.69
CA LEU A 134 -0.73 -5.75 1.20
C LEU A 134 0.29 -5.52 2.32
N ARG A 135 -0.15 -4.99 3.48
CA ARG A 135 0.75 -4.77 4.63
C ARG A 135 1.20 -6.11 5.23
N GLU A 136 0.36 -7.15 5.21
CA GLU A 136 0.75 -8.49 5.66
C GLU A 136 1.78 -9.14 4.72
N GLU A 137 1.57 -9.04 3.41
CA GLU A 137 2.47 -9.56 2.37
C GLU A 137 3.85 -8.90 2.46
N MET A 138 3.88 -7.57 2.49
CA MET A 138 5.10 -6.77 2.65
C MET A 138 5.76 -7.05 4.00
N GLY A 139 4.98 -7.07 5.08
CA GLY A 139 5.48 -7.32 6.44
C GLY A 139 6.15 -8.67 6.57
N ARG A 140 5.52 -9.72 6.05
CA ARG A 140 6.09 -11.08 6.01
C ARG A 140 7.42 -11.11 5.26
N PHE A 141 7.48 -10.50 4.08
CA PHE A 141 8.70 -10.48 3.28
C PHE A 141 9.83 -9.73 3.99
N VAL A 142 9.54 -8.54 4.53
CA VAL A 142 10.53 -7.72 5.24
C VAL A 142 11.05 -8.41 6.49
N CYS A 143 10.18 -9.02 7.28
CA CYS A 143 10.58 -9.76 8.49
C CYS A 143 11.44 -10.98 8.14
N GLN A 144 11.07 -11.74 7.12
CA GLN A 144 11.87 -12.86 6.62
C GLN A 144 13.26 -12.39 6.15
N ALA A 145 13.33 -11.31 5.38
CA ALA A 145 14.59 -10.73 4.92
C ALA A 145 15.47 -10.20 6.07
N ALA A 146 14.87 -9.85 7.21
CA ALA A 146 15.57 -9.47 8.43
C ALA A 146 15.91 -10.67 9.34
N GLY A 147 15.60 -11.91 8.91
CA GLY A 147 15.83 -13.12 9.70
C GLY A 147 14.91 -13.27 10.91
N LYS A 148 13.73 -12.63 10.90
CA LYS A 148 12.73 -12.67 11.97
C LYS A 148 11.48 -13.44 11.53
N PRO A 149 10.83 -14.18 12.44
CA PRO A 149 9.50 -14.73 12.17
C PRO A 149 8.51 -13.57 12.00
N PHE A 150 7.52 -13.76 11.14
CA PHE A 150 6.34 -12.89 11.11
C PHE A 150 5.28 -13.58 11.97
N GLY A 151 4.86 -12.92 13.05
CA GLY A 151 3.98 -13.50 14.07
C GLY A 151 2.75 -14.19 13.49
N ASN A 152 2.15 -15.08 14.28
CA ASN A 152 0.88 -15.69 13.91
C ASN A 152 -0.23 -14.64 14.01
N ALA A 153 -1.28 -14.72 13.17
CA ALA A 153 -2.49 -13.94 13.39
C ALA A 153 -3.02 -14.27 14.79
N ALA A 154 -3.08 -13.26 15.66
CA ALA A 154 -3.85 -13.36 16.90
C ALA A 154 -5.35 -13.38 16.56
#